data_AF-A0A842V9C0-F1
#
_entry.id   AF-A0A842V9C0-F1
#
_cell.length_a   1.000
_cell.length_b   1.000
_cell.length_c   1.000
_cell.angle_alpha   90.00
_cell.angle_beta   90.00
_cell.angle_gamma   90.00
#
_symmetry.space_group_name_H-M   'P 1'
#
loop_
_entity.id
_entity.type
_entity.pdbx_description
1 polymer ?
#
loop_
_entity_poly.entity_id
_entity_poly.type
_entity_poly.pdbx_seq_one_letter_code
_entity_poly.pdbx_strand_id
1 'polypeptide(L)'
;MARKNTTLPFTFLQKWYTRIIGIAFLLVVISLILDVAHFGHRPESWHKAFHVLLGSAVVYWGWNNSAFWRPFCLANGFFFAFVAAFGWTFPDFAMLDAFNFTDTILHTIVGIAGIIIGLHRR
;
A
#
# COMPACT_ATOMS: atom_id res chain seq x y z
N MET A 1 8.99 -16.43 36.79
CA MET A 1 8.55 -16.83 35.44
C MET A 1 8.79 -15.64 34.50
N ALA A 2 9.97 -15.54 33.90
CA ALA A 2 10.34 -14.40 33.07
C ALA A 2 9.73 -14.55 31.67
N ARG A 3 8.83 -13.65 31.27
CA ARG A 3 8.41 -13.52 29.86
C ARG A 3 9.64 -13.11 29.07
N LYS A 4 10.23 -14.04 28.31
CA LYS A 4 11.14 -13.69 27.22
C LYS A 4 10.36 -12.77 26.29
N ASN A 5 10.73 -11.49 26.30
CA ASN A 5 10.24 -10.51 25.35
C ASN A 5 10.87 -10.88 23.99
N THR A 6 10.26 -11.83 23.30
CA THR A 6 10.68 -12.23 21.96
C THR A 6 10.17 -11.19 20.98
N THR A 7 10.84 -10.04 20.92
CA THR A 7 10.82 -9.19 19.74
C THR A 7 11.41 -10.04 18.62
N LEU A 8 10.53 -10.71 17.86
CA LEU A 8 10.92 -11.44 16.66
C LEU A 8 11.70 -10.46 15.77
N PRO A 9 12.91 -10.81 15.31
CA PRO A 9 13.68 -9.94 14.45
C PRO A 9 12.85 -9.58 13.23
N PHE A 10 12.79 -8.29 12.91
CA PHE A 10 12.17 -7.75 11.69
C PHE A 10 12.66 -8.60 10.51
N THR A 11 11.79 -9.46 9.99
CA THR A 11 12.22 -10.47 9.02
C THR A 11 12.72 -9.77 7.76
N PHE A 12 13.68 -10.35 7.06
CA PHE A 12 14.23 -9.79 5.81
C PHE A 12 13.11 -9.43 4.82
N LEU A 13 12.04 -10.23 4.80
CA LEU A 13 10.85 -10.03 3.98
C LEU A 13 10.02 -8.80 4.40
N GLN A 14 9.83 -8.56 5.70
CA GLN A 14 9.17 -7.35 6.20
C GLN A 14 9.97 -6.11 5.78
N LYS A 15 11.30 -6.16 5.86
CA LYS A 15 12.15 -5.05 5.39
C LYS A 15 11.98 -4.78 3.90
N TRP A 16 11.85 -5.82 3.07
CA TRP A 16 11.61 -5.64 1.63
C TRP A 16 10.23 -5.11 1.31
N TYR A 17 9.18 -5.59 1.98
CA TYR A 17 7.83 -5.07 1.77
C TYR A 17 7.72 -3.60 2.18
N THR A 18 8.27 -3.24 3.34
CA THR A 18 8.34 -1.83 3.77
C THR A 18 9.19 -0.98 2.84
N ARG A 19 10.21 -1.55 2.16
CA ARG A 19 11.00 -0.83 1.13
C ARG A 19 10.21 -0.61 -0.15
N ILE A 20 9.56 -1.64 -0.70
CA ILE A 20 8.78 -1.53 -1.93
C ILE A 20 7.58 -0.59 -1.72
N ILE A 21 6.82 -0.79 -0.63
CA ILE A 21 5.75 0.12 -0.24
C ILE A 21 6.30 1.49 0.11
N GLY A 22 7.45 1.57 0.77
CA GLY A 22 8.09 2.84 1.11
C GLY A 22 8.45 3.67 -0.12
N ILE A 23 8.92 3.02 -1.19
CA ILE A 23 9.18 3.69 -2.47
C ILE A 23 7.86 4.16 -3.10
N ALA A 24 6.85 3.30 -3.19
CA ALA A 24 5.54 3.69 -3.71
C ALA A 24 4.91 4.83 -2.90
N PHE A 25 5.03 4.78 -1.58
CA PHE A 25 4.58 5.82 -0.67
C PHE A 25 5.31 7.15 -0.91
N LEU A 26 6.63 7.11 -1.09
CA LEU A 26 7.42 8.31 -1.41
C LEU A 26 6.98 8.91 -2.74
N LEU A 27 6.72 8.08 -3.75
CA LEU A 27 6.20 8.54 -5.04
C LEU A 27 4.80 9.18 -4.90
N VAL A 28 3.93 8.62 -4.06
CA VAL A 28 2.61 9.21 -3.77
C VAL A 28 2.75 10.55 -3.04
N VAL A 29 3.68 10.68 -2.09
CA VAL A 29 3.96 11.95 -1.40
C VAL A 29 4.50 13.00 -2.36
N ILE A 30 5.46 12.64 -3.21
CA ILE A 30 6.00 13.55 -4.23
C ILE A 30 4.90 13.96 -5.22
N SER A 31 4.09 13.00 -5.68
CA SER A 31 2.95 13.24 -6.56
C SER A 31 1.94 14.20 -5.92
N LEU A 32 1.61 14.02 -4.63
CA LEU A 32 0.75 14.93 -3.88
C LEU A 32 1.31 16.36 -3.84
N ILE A 33 2.60 16.53 -3.52
CA ILE A 33 3.25 17.84 -3.44
C ILE A 33 3.17 18.54 -4.80
N LEU A 34 3.52 17.83 -5.87
CA LEU A 34 3.49 18.37 -7.23
C LEU A 34 2.06 18.71 -7.66
N ASP A 35 1.09 17.86 -7.38
CA ASP A 35 -0.31 18.06 -7.77
C ASP A 35 -0.92 19.28 -7.07
N VAL A 36 -0.70 19.42 -5.75
CA VAL A 36 -1.13 20.59 -4.99
C VAL A 36 -0.41 21.86 -5.47
N ALA A 37 0.89 21.78 -5.78
CA ALA A 37 1.66 22.94 -6.23
C ALA A 37 1.22 23.45 -7.62
N HIS A 38 0.88 22.56 -8.55
CA HIS A 38 0.51 22.94 -9.92
C HIS A 38 -0.98 23.27 -10.07
N PHE A 39 -1.84 22.59 -9.32
CA PHE A 39 -3.28 22.60 -9.59
C PHE A 39 -4.16 22.88 -8.37
N GLY A 40 -3.57 23.04 -7.18
CA GLY A 40 -4.30 23.30 -5.95
C GLY A 40 -5.09 22.09 -5.44
N HIS A 41 -6.12 22.36 -4.62
CA HIS A 41 -6.94 21.32 -4.01
C HIS A 41 -8.01 20.79 -4.97
N ARG A 42 -7.84 19.54 -5.43
CA ARG A 42 -8.78 18.77 -6.25
C ARG A 42 -9.10 17.42 -5.60
N PRO A 43 -10.19 16.74 -6.02
CA PRO A 43 -10.51 15.41 -5.50
C PRO A 43 -9.32 14.43 -5.55
N GLU A 44 -8.52 14.49 -6.62
CA GLU A 44 -7.30 13.70 -6.79
C GLU A 44 -6.24 14.00 -5.72
N SER A 45 -5.97 15.28 -5.44
CA SER A 45 -5.05 15.68 -4.38
C SER A 45 -5.54 15.24 -2.98
N TRP A 46 -6.85 15.27 -2.72
CA TRP A 46 -7.42 14.79 -1.46
C TRP A 46 -7.33 13.28 -1.33
N HIS A 47 -7.51 12.55 -2.43
CA HIS A 47 -7.30 11.11 -2.50
C HIS A 47 -5.83 10.74 -2.23
N LYS A 48 -4.88 11.45 -2.84
CA LYS A 48 -3.44 11.29 -2.55
C LYS A 48 -3.12 11.62 -1.09
N ALA A 49 -3.70 12.69 -0.53
CA ALA A 49 -3.55 13.04 0.88
C ALA A 49 -4.08 11.96 1.82
N PHE A 50 -5.23 11.35 1.49
CA PHE A 50 -5.76 10.19 2.21
C PHE A 50 -4.76 9.02 2.21
N HIS A 51 -4.17 8.69 1.06
CA HIS A 51 -3.14 7.65 0.97
C HIS A 51 -1.89 7.97 1.78
N VAL A 52 -1.45 9.23 1.81
CA VAL A 52 -0.32 9.67 2.64
C VAL A 52 -0.63 9.47 4.12
N LEU A 53 -1.79 9.93 4.59
CA LEU A 53 -2.19 9.80 6.00
C LEU A 53 -2.35 8.33 6.41
N LEU A 54 -3.00 7.52 5.58
CA LEU A 54 -3.19 6.10 5.83
C LEU A 54 -1.84 5.37 5.86
N GLY A 55 -0.96 5.65 4.90
CA GLY A 55 0.37 5.06 4.84
C GLY A 55 1.24 5.44 6.06
N SER A 56 1.17 6.70 6.52
CA SER A 56 1.84 7.11 7.76
C SER A 56 1.35 6.33 8.99
N ALA A 57 0.03 6.13 9.11
CA ALA A 57 -0.55 5.34 10.21
C ALA A 57 -0.13 3.87 10.15
N VAL A 58 -0.14 3.27 8.96
CA VAL A 58 0.33 1.88 8.71
C VAL A 58 1.80 1.73 9.09
N VAL A 59 2.67 2.66 8.68
CA VAL A 59 4.10 2.62 9.03
C VAL A 59 4.29 2.76 10.53
N TYR A 60 3.59 3.70 11.19
CA TYR A 60 3.68 3.88 12.62
C TYR A 60 3.27 2.62 13.40
N TRP A 61 2.14 2.00 13.06
CA TRP A 61 1.71 0.76 13.71
C TRP A 61 2.61 -0.44 13.38
N GLY A 62 3.00 -0.59 12.12
CA GLY A 62 3.87 -1.67 11.68
C GLY A 62 5.27 -1.60 12.25
N TRP A 63 5.81 -0.40 12.49
CA TRP A 63 7.10 -0.21 13.15
C TRP A 63 7.09 -0.73 14.59
N ASN A 64 5.96 -0.57 15.29
CA ASN A 64 5.80 -0.93 16.69
C ASN A 64 5.29 -2.37 16.90
N ASN A 65 4.79 -3.04 15.86
CA ASN A 65 4.22 -4.38 15.98
C ASN A 65 4.51 -5.25 14.75
N SER A 66 5.45 -6.19 14.87
CA SER A 66 5.80 -7.10 13.77
C SER A 66 4.67 -8.06 13.37
N ALA A 67 3.72 -8.34 14.27
CA ALA A 67 2.55 -9.17 13.96
C ALA A 67 1.51 -8.45 13.08
N PHE A 68 1.59 -7.12 12.97
CA PHE A 68 0.71 -6.30 12.11
C PHE A 68 0.97 -6.53 10.62
N TRP A 69 2.22 -6.72 10.22
CA TRP A 69 2.60 -6.73 8.80
C TRP A 69 1.94 -7.85 8.02
N ARG A 70 1.88 -9.07 8.55
CA ARG A 70 1.29 -10.20 7.81
C ARG A 70 -0.19 -10.01 7.47
N PRO A 71 -1.10 -9.74 8.45
CA PRO A 71 -2.50 -9.49 8.13
C PRO A 71 -2.65 -8.25 7.25
N PHE A 72 -1.83 -7.21 7.44
CA PHE A 72 -1.83 -6.03 6.58
C PHE A 72 -1.46 -6.38 5.13
N CYS A 73 -0.35 -7.10 4.88
CA CYS A 73 0.06 -7.52 3.53
C CYS A 73 -1.05 -8.29 2.82
N LEU A 74 -1.69 -9.22 3.52
CA LEU A 74 -2.76 -10.04 2.97
C LEU A 74 -4.00 -9.18 2.67
N ALA A 75 -4.50 -8.42 3.63
CA ALA A 75 -5.70 -7.60 3.45
C ALA A 75 -5.49 -6.55 2.34
N ASN A 76 -4.35 -5.85 2.37
CA ASN A 76 -3.99 -4.87 1.36
C ASN A 76 -3.79 -5.51 -0.02
N GLY A 77 -3.13 -6.68 -0.06
CA GLY A 77 -2.94 -7.47 -1.27
C GLY A 77 -4.27 -7.91 -1.90
N PHE A 78 -5.18 -8.47 -1.11
CA PHE A 78 -6.51 -8.88 -1.58
C PHE A 78 -7.34 -7.69 -2.05
N PHE A 79 -7.31 -6.58 -1.32
CA PHE A 79 -8.00 -5.36 -1.72
C PHE A 79 -7.53 -4.86 -3.09
N PHE A 80 -6.23 -4.68 -3.28
CA PHE A 80 -5.70 -4.20 -4.56
C PHE A 80 -5.80 -5.22 -5.69
N ALA A 81 -5.73 -6.52 -5.40
CA ALA A 81 -6.01 -7.55 -6.40
C ALA A 81 -7.47 -7.53 -6.85
N PHE A 82 -8.42 -7.28 -5.93
CA PHE A 82 -9.83 -7.10 -6.28
C PHE A 82 -10.05 -5.84 -7.13
N VAL A 83 -9.47 -4.71 -6.73
CA VAL A 83 -9.55 -3.45 -7.49
C VAL A 83 -8.96 -3.62 -8.89
N ALA A 84 -7.81 -4.30 -9.00
CA ALA A 84 -7.19 -4.62 -10.28
C ALA A 84 -8.07 -5.53 -11.14
N ALA A 85 -8.60 -6.62 -10.58
CA ALA A 85 -9.50 -7.52 -11.30
C ALA A 85 -10.74 -6.78 -11.82
N PHE A 86 -11.28 -5.86 -11.02
CA PHE A 86 -12.37 -4.99 -11.43
C PHE A 86 -11.94 -4.05 -12.57
N GLY A 87 -10.80 -3.37 -12.45
CA GLY A 87 -10.27 -2.48 -13.50
C GLY A 87 -9.97 -3.20 -14.81
N TRP A 88 -9.48 -4.44 -14.77
CA TRP A 88 -9.28 -5.27 -15.97
C TRP A 88 -10.60 -5.67 -16.63
N THR A 89 -11.68 -5.81 -15.86
CA THR A 89 -13.01 -6.19 -16.37
C THR A 89 -13.80 -4.96 -16.84
N PHE A 90 -13.63 -3.83 -16.17
CA PHE A 90 -14.34 -2.58 -16.38
C PHE A 90 -13.33 -1.41 -16.46
N PRO A 91 -12.55 -1.33 -17.55
CA PRO A 91 -11.58 -0.26 -17.73
C PRO A 91 -12.29 1.10 -17.74
N ASP A 92 -11.68 2.09 -17.10
CA ASP A 92 -12.18 3.47 -17.00
C ASP A 92 -13.60 3.57 -16.41
N PHE A 93 -13.98 2.64 -15.52
CA PHE A 93 -15.30 2.61 -14.90
C PHE A 93 -15.64 3.96 -14.25
N ALA A 94 -16.73 4.59 -14.72
CA ALA A 94 -17.19 5.90 -14.29
C ALA A 94 -16.13 7.04 -14.40
N MET A 95 -15.14 6.90 -15.28
CA MET A 95 -13.99 7.80 -15.40
C MET A 95 -13.22 7.99 -14.08
N LEU A 96 -13.27 6.98 -13.20
CA LEU A 96 -12.49 6.96 -11.97
C LEU A 96 -11.05 6.57 -12.30
N ASP A 97 -10.12 7.41 -11.85
CA ASP A 97 -8.68 7.25 -12.10
C ASP A 97 -8.16 5.87 -11.65
N ALA A 98 -8.71 5.34 -10.55
CA ALA A 98 -8.36 4.04 -9.99
C ALA A 98 -8.56 2.83 -10.94
N PHE A 99 -9.32 3.00 -12.04
CA PHE A 99 -9.58 1.97 -13.04
C PHE A 99 -8.98 2.30 -14.42
N ASN A 100 -8.16 3.34 -14.51
CA ASN A 100 -7.38 3.60 -15.71
C ASN A 100 -6.32 2.49 -15.89
N PHE A 101 -5.72 2.39 -17.08
CA PHE A 101 -4.76 1.33 -17.39
C PHE A 101 -3.53 1.32 -16.48
N THR A 102 -2.95 2.49 -16.21
CA THR A 102 -1.76 2.64 -15.38
C THR A 102 -2.04 2.21 -13.94
N ASP A 103 -3.13 2.70 -13.36
CA ASP A 103 -3.54 2.40 -11.99
C ASP A 103 -3.92 0.94 -11.85
N THR A 104 -4.59 0.36 -12.85
CA THR A 104 -4.91 -1.07 -12.87
C THR A 104 -3.65 -1.94 -12.85
N ILE A 105 -2.59 -1.54 -13.57
CA ILE A 105 -1.27 -2.20 -13.49
C ILE A 105 -0.66 -2.04 -12.10
N LEU A 106 -0.66 -0.82 -11.54
CA LEU A 106 -0.10 -0.56 -10.21
C LEU A 106 -0.85 -1.37 -9.13
N HIS A 107 -2.18 -1.41 -9.18
CA HIS A 107 -3.01 -2.23 -8.30
C HIS A 107 -2.72 -3.72 -8.46
N THR A 108 -2.46 -4.19 -9.69
CA THR A 108 -2.07 -5.58 -9.94
C THR A 108 -0.74 -5.91 -9.24
N ILE A 109 0.28 -5.06 -9.40
CA ILE A 109 1.60 -5.24 -8.80
C ILE A 109 1.50 -5.22 -7.27
N VAL A 110 0.84 -4.21 -6.71
CA VAL A 110 0.66 -4.06 -5.25
C VAL A 110 -0.16 -5.22 -4.68
N GLY A 111 -1.23 -5.63 -5.38
CA GLY A 111 -2.11 -6.72 -4.99
C GLY A 111 -1.38 -8.06 -4.92
N ILE A 112 -0.72 -8.43 -6.02
CA ILE A 112 0.05 -9.69 -6.11
C ILE A 112 1.21 -9.68 -5.11
N ALA A 113 1.97 -8.58 -5.00
CA ALA A 113 3.07 -8.47 -4.05
C ALA A 113 2.59 -8.63 -2.61
N GLY A 114 1.47 -7.99 -2.23
CA GLY A 114 0.86 -8.12 -0.91
C GLY A 114 0.45 -9.54 -0.57
N ILE A 115 -0.19 -10.25 -1.51
CA ILE A 115 -0.61 -11.64 -1.34
C ILE A 115 0.61 -12.55 -1.20
N ILE A 116 1.59 -12.48 -2.13
CA ILE A 116 2.78 -13.33 -2.11
C ILE A 116 3.55 -13.14 -0.79
N ILE A 117 3.80 -11.90 -0.40
CA ILE A 117 4.57 -11.58 0.81
C ILE A 117 3.79 -11.97 2.08
N GLY A 118 2.46 -11.76 2.09
CA GLY A 118 1.61 -12.13 3.21
C GLY A 118 1.44 -13.65 3.41
N LEU A 119 1.47 -14.41 2.30
CA LEU A 119 1.39 -15.87 2.29
C LEU A 119 2.74 -16.54 2.56
N HIS A 120 3.85 -15.87 2.21
CA HIS A 120 5.18 -16.36 2.53
C HIS A 120 5.38 -16.37 4.05
N ARG A 121 5.07 -17.51 4.66
CA ARG A 121 5.27 -17.79 6.08
C ARG A 121 6.73 -18.18 6.31
N ARG A 122 7.34 -17.47 7.26
CA ARG A 122 8.48 -17.85 8.10
C ARG A 122 9.76 -18.22 7.39
#